data_AF-A0A960QXN8-F1
#
_entry.id   AF-A0A960QXN8-F1
#
_cell.length_a   1.000
_cell.length_b   1.000
_cell.length_c   1.000
_cell.angle_alpha   90.00
_cell.angle_beta   90.00
_cell.angle_gamma   90.00
#
_symmetry.space_group_name_H-M   'P 1'
#
loop_
_entity.id
_entity.type
_entity.pdbx_description
1 polymer ?
#
loop_
_entity_poly.entity_id
_entity_poly.type
_entity_poly.pdbx_seq_one_letter_code
_entity_poly.pdbx_strand_id
1 'polypeptide(L)'
;DNHLVAEHSLAALDAGVRAVREQFPEVAFVEVEADRLDQVREFLKLEGVDVILLDNMSLGDMRAAVALRNELAPGVQLEASGGVTLETIAAIAATGVDAVSVGALTHSVKAADLALDLESLDA
;
A
#
# COMPACT_ATOMS: atom_id res chain seq x y z
N ASP A 1 5.81 -5.84 7.32
CA ASP A 1 6.68 -6.05 8.49
C ASP A 1 7.07 -7.52 8.78
N ASN A 2 6.17 -8.39 9.26
CA ASN A 2 6.57 -9.74 9.77
C ASN A 2 7.27 -10.67 8.77
N HIS A 3 6.96 -10.59 7.47
CA HIS A 3 7.63 -11.37 6.43
C HIS A 3 9.07 -10.88 6.15
N LEU A 4 9.33 -9.57 6.34
CA LEU A 4 10.67 -8.99 6.24
C LEU A 4 11.52 -9.27 7.48
N VAL A 5 10.88 -9.33 8.65
CA VAL A 5 11.54 -9.69 9.91
C VAL A 5 11.90 -11.18 9.95
N ALA A 6 11.10 -12.05 9.31
CA ALA A 6 11.37 -13.48 9.24
C ALA A 6 12.54 -13.86 8.31
N GLU A 7 12.88 -13.02 7.33
CA GLU A 7 13.84 -13.35 6.28
C GLU A 7 14.79 -12.18 5.95
N HIS A 8 15.90 -12.14 6.69
CA HIS A 8 16.89 -11.05 6.81
C HIS A 8 17.74 -10.68 5.58
N SER A 9 17.22 -10.59 4.35
CA SER A 9 17.94 -9.89 3.27
C SER A 9 17.08 -9.58 2.05
N LEU A 10 17.51 -8.60 1.25
CA LEU A 10 16.97 -8.36 -0.09
C LEU A 10 16.94 -9.65 -0.95
N ALA A 11 17.93 -10.52 -0.78
CA ALA A 11 18.00 -11.81 -1.49
C ALA A 11 16.91 -12.79 -1.07
N ALA A 12 16.47 -12.74 0.19
CA ALA A 12 15.38 -13.58 0.66
C ALA A 12 14.02 -13.04 0.15
N LEU A 13 13.85 -11.72 0.14
CA LEU A 13 12.69 -11.10 -0.49
C LEU A 13 12.59 -11.46 -1.99
N ASP A 14 13.70 -11.35 -2.73
CA ASP A 14 13.77 -11.74 -4.14
C ASP A 14 13.39 -13.22 -4.34
N ALA A 15 13.94 -14.12 -3.52
CA ALA A 15 13.59 -15.53 -3.54
C ALA A 15 12.11 -15.78 -3.24
N GLY A 16 11.53 -15.05 -2.28
CA GLY A 16 10.11 -15.12 -1.92
C GLY A 16 9.20 -14.64 -3.05
N VAL A 17 9.50 -13.50 -3.66
CA VAL A 17 8.77 -12.96 -4.82
C VAL A 17 8.80 -13.98 -5.96
N ARG A 18 9.98 -14.53 -6.28
CA ARG A 18 10.11 -15.55 -7.32
C ARG A 18 9.31 -16.81 -6.99
N ALA A 19 9.37 -17.29 -5.75
CA ALA A 19 8.61 -18.47 -5.32
C ALA A 19 7.09 -18.26 -5.47
N VAL A 20 6.57 -17.09 -5.11
CA VAL A 20 5.15 -16.75 -5.29
C VAL A 20 4.78 -16.74 -6.77
N ARG A 21 5.60 -16.13 -7.64
CA ARG A 21 5.35 -16.10 -9.09
C ARG A 21 5.40 -17.48 -9.73
N GLU A 22 6.30 -18.35 -9.30
CA GLU A 22 6.42 -19.72 -9.80
C GLU A 22 5.27 -20.61 -9.30
N GLN A 23 4.87 -20.47 -8.04
CA GLN A 23 3.86 -21.32 -7.41
C GLN A 23 2.42 -20.89 -7.74
N PHE A 24 2.20 -19.59 -7.94
CA PHE A 24 0.87 -19.00 -8.16
C PHE A 24 0.89 -18.04 -9.36
N PRO A 25 1.05 -18.55 -10.59
CA PRO A 25 1.14 -17.71 -11.79
C PRO A 25 -0.14 -16.91 -12.08
N GLU A 26 -1.27 -17.26 -11.46
CA GLU A 26 -2.56 -16.57 -11.56
C GLU A 26 -2.70 -15.37 -10.62
N VAL A 27 -1.77 -15.18 -9.66
CA VAL A 27 -1.81 -14.03 -8.74
C VAL A 27 -1.63 -12.75 -9.54
N ALA A 28 -2.62 -11.85 -9.43
CA ALA A 28 -2.70 -10.63 -10.22
C ALA A 28 -1.51 -9.70 -9.97
N PHE A 29 -1.07 -9.57 -8.71
CA PHE A 29 0.07 -8.75 -8.35
C PHE A 29 0.76 -9.22 -7.07
N VAL A 30 2.03 -8.87 -6.94
CA VAL A 30 2.85 -9.03 -5.74
C VAL A 30 3.18 -7.65 -5.18
N GLU A 31 2.83 -7.46 -3.92
CA GLU A 31 3.10 -6.25 -3.16
C GLU A 31 4.17 -6.52 -2.10
N VAL A 32 5.06 -5.56 -1.90
CA VAL A 32 6.07 -5.57 -0.83
C VAL A 32 5.99 -4.29 -0.02
N GLU A 33 6.29 -4.36 1.27
CA GLU A 33 6.17 -3.25 2.21
C GLU A 33 7.53 -2.63 2.53
N ALA A 34 7.64 -1.31 2.48
CA ALA A 34 8.85 -0.56 2.82
C ALA A 34 8.53 0.53 3.85
N ASP A 35 9.35 0.62 4.89
CA ASP A 35 9.27 1.65 5.94
C ASP A 35 10.33 2.73 5.78
N ARG A 36 11.32 2.52 4.90
CA ARG A 36 12.43 3.45 4.65
C ARG A 36 12.76 3.57 3.17
N LEU A 37 13.25 4.74 2.77
CA LEU A 37 13.55 5.07 1.37
C LEU A 37 14.67 4.20 0.76
N ASP A 38 15.61 3.71 1.56
CA ASP A 38 16.65 2.77 1.11
C ASP A 38 16.07 1.43 0.68
N GLN A 39 15.06 0.91 1.40
CA GLN A 39 14.35 -0.30 1.00
C GLN A 39 13.62 -0.11 -0.33
N VAL A 40 12.90 1.01 -0.49
CA VAL A 40 12.22 1.33 -1.76
C VAL A 40 13.19 1.27 -2.93
N ARG A 41 14.37 1.90 -2.79
CA ARG A 41 15.41 1.86 -3.83
C ARG A 41 15.85 0.44 -4.18
N GLU A 42 16.01 -0.43 -3.20
CA GLU A 42 16.41 -1.81 -3.43
C GLU A 42 15.27 -2.65 -4.03
N PHE A 43 14.03 -2.46 -3.56
CA PHE A 43 12.86 -3.19 -4.05
C PHE A 43 12.50 -2.85 -5.49
N LEU A 44 12.70 -1.60 -5.90
CA LEU A 44 12.53 -1.18 -7.30
C LEU A 44 13.48 -1.88 -8.29
N LYS A 45 14.54 -2.54 -7.80
CA LYS A 45 15.46 -3.33 -8.64
C LYS A 45 15.04 -4.79 -8.77
N LEU A 46 14.09 -5.24 -7.96
CA LEU A 46 13.61 -6.62 -7.97
C LEU A 46 12.65 -6.85 -9.14
N GLU A 47 12.78 -7.99 -9.81
CA GLU A 47 11.82 -8.39 -10.83
C GLU A 47 10.58 -9.02 -10.17
N GLY A 48 9.41 -8.78 -10.77
CA GLY A 48 8.16 -9.42 -10.33
C GLY A 48 7.47 -8.77 -9.12
N VAL A 49 8.00 -7.66 -8.59
CA VAL A 49 7.27 -6.76 -7.69
C VAL A 49 6.43 -5.79 -8.51
N ASP A 50 5.12 -5.72 -8.27
CA ASP A 50 4.24 -4.79 -8.99
C ASP A 50 3.88 -3.57 -8.15
N VAL A 51 3.80 -3.72 -6.82
CA VAL A 51 3.38 -2.66 -5.90
C VAL A 51 4.37 -2.58 -4.74
N ILE A 52 4.73 -1.36 -4.35
CA ILE A 52 5.47 -1.08 -3.11
C ILE A 52 4.58 -0.25 -2.18
N LEU A 53 4.27 -0.82 -1.02
CA LEU A 53 3.55 -0.16 0.07
C LEU A 53 4.54 0.67 0.91
N LEU A 54 4.33 1.98 0.95
CA LEU A 54 5.07 2.95 1.75
C LEU A 54 4.42 3.07 3.13
N ASP A 55 4.94 2.34 4.12
CA ASP A 55 4.35 2.30 5.47
C ASP A 55 4.89 3.44 6.36
N ASN A 56 3.98 4.28 6.87
CA ASN A 56 4.26 5.36 7.82
C ASN A 56 5.38 6.34 7.38
N MET A 57 5.65 6.45 6.08
CA MET A 57 6.70 7.31 5.53
C MET A 57 6.30 8.80 5.57
N SER A 58 7.29 9.70 5.64
CA SER A 58 7.00 11.15 5.58
C SER A 58 6.60 11.58 4.17
N LEU A 59 5.88 12.70 4.03
CA LEU A 59 5.57 13.28 2.70
C LEU A 59 6.83 13.59 1.88
N GLY A 60 7.97 13.86 2.53
CA GLY A 60 9.25 14.07 1.85
C GLY A 60 9.75 12.77 1.24
N ASP A 61 9.74 11.70 2.04
CA ASP A 61 10.19 10.38 1.60
C ASP A 61 9.27 9.78 0.54
N MET A 62 7.95 9.96 0.65
CA MET A 62 6.99 9.54 -0.37
C MET A 62 7.27 10.20 -1.73
N ARG A 63 7.55 11.52 -1.76
CA ARG A 63 7.93 12.20 -3.00
C ARG A 63 9.25 11.69 -3.57
N ALA A 64 10.22 11.42 -2.70
CA ALA A 64 11.48 10.84 -3.12
C ALA A 64 11.31 9.42 -3.66
N ALA A 65 10.45 8.61 -3.05
CA ALA A 65 10.07 7.27 -3.53
C ALA A 65 9.41 7.33 -4.91
N VAL A 66 8.48 8.25 -5.12
CA VAL A 66 7.84 8.49 -6.44
C VAL A 66 8.89 8.86 -7.50
N ALA A 67 9.82 9.75 -7.17
CA ALA A 67 10.90 10.13 -8.08
C ALA A 67 11.80 8.93 -8.44
N LEU A 68 12.19 8.12 -7.45
CA LEU A 68 12.98 6.90 -7.66
C LEU A 68 12.23 5.88 -8.51
N ARG A 69 10.95 5.65 -8.23
CA ARG A 69 10.11 4.73 -9.02
C ARG A 69 10.06 5.18 -10.48
N ASN A 70 9.80 6.47 -10.72
CA ASN A 70 9.71 7.00 -12.08
C ASN A 70 11.02 6.84 -12.87
N GLU A 71 12.17 6.91 -12.20
CA GLU A 71 13.49 6.73 -12.82
C GLU A 71 13.83 5.26 -13.06
N LEU A 72 13.61 4.40 -12.06
CA LEU A 72 14.14 3.03 -12.06
C LEU A 72 13.15 1.99 -12.59
N ALA A 73 11.87 2.12 -12.23
CA ALA A 73 10.84 1.13 -12.54
C ALA A 73 9.46 1.81 -12.68
N PRO A 74 9.22 2.58 -13.76
CA PRO A 74 8.00 3.38 -13.94
C PRO A 74 6.71 2.55 -14.00
N GLY A 75 6.80 1.23 -14.17
CA GLY A 75 5.65 0.31 -14.14
C GLY A 75 5.24 -0.16 -12.74
N VAL A 76 6.08 0.00 -11.72
CA VAL A 76 5.78 -0.40 -10.33
C VAL A 76 4.87 0.65 -9.70
N GLN A 77 3.75 0.25 -9.09
CA GLN A 77 2.85 1.17 -8.39
C GLN A 77 3.33 1.45 -6.96
N LEU A 78 3.01 2.63 -6.45
CA LEU A 78 3.28 3.00 -5.06
C LEU A 78 1.97 3.20 -4.31
N GLU A 79 1.81 2.52 -3.19
CA GLU A 79 0.70 2.69 -2.27
C GLU A 79 1.19 3.35 -0.98
N ALA A 80 0.48 4.35 -0.45
CA ALA A 80 0.78 4.91 0.87
C ALA A 80 -0.16 4.33 1.95
N SER A 81 0.39 3.99 3.11
CA SER A 81 -0.39 3.51 4.26
C SER A 81 0.20 3.99 5.58
N GLY A 82 -0.53 3.73 6.67
CA GLY A 82 -0.15 4.10 8.03
C GLY A 82 -0.68 5.48 8.45
N GLY A 83 -1.48 5.51 9.52
CA GLY A 83 -1.93 6.77 10.14
C GLY A 83 -2.74 7.73 9.24
N VAL A 84 -3.31 7.27 8.13
CA VAL A 84 -4.03 8.13 7.17
C VAL A 84 -5.35 8.62 7.77
N THR A 85 -5.61 9.92 7.63
CA THR A 85 -6.85 10.60 8.05
C THR A 85 -7.39 11.48 6.93
N LEU A 86 -8.61 12.02 7.10
CA LEU A 86 -9.20 12.95 6.13
C LEU A 86 -8.38 14.23 5.97
N GLU A 87 -7.69 14.67 7.03
CA GLU A 87 -6.83 15.85 7.02
C GLU A 87 -5.52 15.60 6.28
N THR A 88 -4.98 14.37 6.34
CA THR A 88 -3.67 14.05 5.77
C THR A 88 -3.74 13.51 4.34
N ILE A 89 -4.84 12.85 3.95
CA ILE A 89 -4.97 12.13 2.67
C ILE A 89 -4.73 13.01 1.44
N ALA A 90 -5.16 14.28 1.47
CA ALA A 90 -4.96 15.20 0.35
C ALA A 90 -3.47 15.49 0.11
N ALA A 91 -2.70 15.68 1.18
CA ALA A 91 -1.27 15.93 1.08
C ALA A 91 -0.49 14.67 0.66
N ILE A 92 -0.94 13.48 1.11
CA ILE A 92 -0.40 12.18 0.69
C ILE A 92 -0.65 11.97 -0.80
N ALA A 93 -1.89 12.14 -1.28
CA ALA A 93 -2.22 11.99 -2.70
C ALA A 93 -1.41 12.95 -3.59
N ALA A 94 -1.17 14.19 -3.12
CA ALA A 94 -0.35 15.16 -3.83
C ALA A 94 1.15 14.80 -3.94
N THR A 95 1.61 13.73 -3.27
CA THR A 95 2.99 13.23 -3.44
C THR A 95 3.19 12.50 -4.78
N GLY A 96 2.11 12.02 -5.40
CA GLY A 96 2.15 11.27 -6.66
C GLY A 96 2.16 9.74 -6.49
N VAL A 97 1.81 9.23 -5.30
CA VAL A 97 1.48 7.82 -5.10
C VAL A 97 0.21 7.43 -5.87
N ASP A 98 0.11 6.17 -6.27
CA ASP A 98 -0.98 5.65 -7.11
C ASP A 98 -2.20 5.22 -6.29
N ALA A 99 -1.97 4.80 -5.04
CA ALA A 99 -3.01 4.37 -4.11
C ALA A 99 -2.73 4.87 -2.69
N VAL A 100 -3.80 4.96 -1.88
CA VAL A 100 -3.71 5.25 -0.44
C VAL A 100 -4.64 4.32 0.32
N SER A 101 -4.08 3.52 1.22
CA SER A 101 -4.83 2.64 2.10
C SER A 101 -5.14 3.29 3.43
N VAL A 102 -6.39 3.19 3.86
CA VAL A 102 -6.90 3.84 5.07
C VAL A 102 -7.57 2.81 5.98
N GLY A 103 -6.83 2.31 6.97
CA GLY A 103 -7.37 1.36 7.95
C GLY A 103 -8.57 1.90 8.73
N ALA A 104 -8.64 3.22 8.96
CA ALA A 104 -9.74 3.88 9.69
C ALA A 104 -11.13 3.61 9.08
N LEU A 105 -11.21 3.29 7.79
CA LEU A 105 -12.46 2.98 7.10
C LEU A 105 -13.14 1.71 7.62
N THR A 106 -12.40 0.79 8.26
CA THR A 106 -12.95 -0.49 8.72
C THR A 106 -12.93 -0.61 10.25
N HIS A 107 -11.80 -0.32 10.89
CA HIS A 107 -11.65 -0.54 12.34
C HIS A 107 -12.13 0.62 13.23
N SER A 108 -12.44 1.79 12.65
CA SER A 108 -12.80 3.02 13.40
C SER A 108 -14.00 3.74 12.81
N VAL A 109 -14.83 3.04 12.03
CA VAL A 109 -16.01 3.62 11.37
C VAL A 109 -17.09 3.95 12.39
N LYS A 110 -17.75 5.11 12.22
CA LYS A 110 -19.01 5.42 12.91
C LYS A 110 -20.16 4.84 12.10
N ALA A 111 -20.96 3.96 12.71
CA ALA A 111 -22.14 3.42 12.06
C ALA A 111 -23.13 4.53 11.68
N ALA A 112 -23.77 4.39 10.53
CA ALA A 112 -24.89 5.24 10.16
C ALA A 112 -26.06 5.00 11.12
N ASP A 113 -26.68 6.08 11.59
CA ASP A 113 -27.90 5.99 12.38
C ASP A 113 -29.08 5.77 11.44
N LEU A 114 -29.68 4.58 11.49
CA LEU A 114 -30.73 4.14 10.58
C LEU A 114 -31.99 3.80 11.38
N ALA A 115 -33.11 4.42 11.02
CA ALA A 115 -34.43 4.14 11.58
C ALA A 115 -35.42 3.74 10.47
N LEU A 116 -36.41 2.92 10.83
CA LEU A 116 -37.50 2.49 9.96
C LEU A 116 -38.82 2.95 10.57
N ASP A 117 -39.52 3.84 9.89
CA ASP A 117 -40.87 4.26 10.26
C ASP A 117 -41.89 3.48 9.42
N LEU A 118 -42.85 2.82 10.10
CA LEU A 118 -43.95 2.13 9.47
C LEU A 118 -45.17 3.05 9.40
N GLU A 119 -45.73 3.22 8.21
CA GLU A 119 -46.99 3.94 8.02
C GLU A 119 -48.16 2.94 7.97
N SER A 120 -49.28 3.28 8.62
CA SER A 120 -50.52 2.50 8.46
C SER A 120 -51.12 2.77 7.08
N LEU A 121 -51.51 1.70 6.38
CA LEU A 121 -52.42 1.82 5.26
C LEU A 121 -53.81 2.04 5.84
N ASP A 122 -54.25 3.29 5.94
CA ASP A 122 -55.62 3.61 6.34
C ASP A 122 -56.60 2.89 5.41
N ALA A 123 -57.53 2.13 6.00
CA ALA A 123 -58.53 1.28 5.34
C ALA A 123 -59.89 1.96 5.23
#